data_AF-A0A1H7N0B1-F1
#
_entry.id   AF-A0A1H7N0B1-F1
#
_cell.length_a   1.000
_cell.length_b   1.000
_cell.length_c   1.000
_cell.angle_alpha   90.00
_cell.angle_beta   90.00
_cell.angle_gamma   90.00
#
_symmetry.space_group_name_H-M   'P 1'
#
loop_
_entity.id
_entity.type
_entity.pdbx_description
1 polymer ?
#
loop_
_entity_poly.entity_id
_entity_poly.type
_entity_poly.pdbx_seq_one_letter_code
_entity_poly.pdbx_strand_id
1 'polypeptide(L)'
;MSYSTLLQDWGNPGTDWEAGWAFSPDEPLPAEWGNFLIDNLIKDVKHLINLTNTIDPDNDGVVANADKVDGLDADQLGGFKYTQSDTPGTLTQSTSWYKTSNGLLYVSDGSRFEVQPEVGYQEFGDFTSADTPVAHEIVPRTELDANGHVKLIDEQVVADFESDAEPSLKTWTWDSIPAHDTGSKMTGTGSAKITSNNEVKAHQLSRNAAIIQDLEFDIRVDSDTGNISDTTTVRIYDSGATYFAGLRYNDGAGNLELLLPFGSNVELAGSWTAGAVYSFEFDWDFDNDQFDLWMNDSNQGTFSIGTSISDFDTLEVETDTTNSGFTRDVYLDEVREGAREYGEAVISLPAADERIVDWDTVRWTATEDGETVTVDIEDEQGSTLISDVQPDDDISTAVASSTNPRFRVKLSRSNTANNPTFDYVYRRWTMRPGDTGLSNKEEEEWKTMDTRARYRHTRLARRQI
;
A
#
# COMPACT_ATOMS: atom_id res chain seq x y z
N MET A 1 -27.60 -44.77 -2.40
CA MET A 1 -28.63 -43.94 -1.72
C MET A 1 -29.45 -43.28 -2.80
N SER A 2 -30.78 -43.32 -2.73
CA SER A 2 -31.63 -42.61 -3.70
C SER A 2 -31.83 -41.18 -3.21
N TYR A 3 -31.26 -40.23 -3.93
CA TYR A 3 -31.53 -38.82 -3.73
C TYR A 3 -32.69 -38.39 -4.62
N SER A 4 -33.64 -37.64 -4.06
CA SER A 4 -34.77 -37.08 -4.78
C SER A 4 -34.73 -35.57 -4.61
N THR A 5 -34.43 -34.85 -5.70
CA THR A 5 -34.55 -33.40 -5.75
C THR A 5 -36.02 -32.99 -5.63
N LEU A 6 -36.28 -31.84 -5.01
CA LEU A 6 -37.59 -31.20 -4.98
C LEU A 6 -37.75 -30.17 -6.11
N LEU A 7 -36.99 -30.30 -7.21
CA LEU A 7 -37.03 -29.39 -8.36
C LEU A 7 -38.45 -29.09 -8.85
N GLN A 8 -39.36 -30.07 -8.80
CA GLN A 8 -40.77 -29.89 -9.17
C GLN A 8 -41.53 -28.93 -8.22
N ASP A 9 -41.14 -28.88 -6.95
CA ASP A 9 -41.75 -28.01 -5.95
C ASP A 9 -41.13 -26.60 -5.99
N TRP A 10 -39.84 -26.48 -6.34
CA TRP A 10 -39.16 -25.18 -6.42
C TRP A 10 -39.39 -24.45 -7.73
N GLY A 11 -39.54 -25.20 -8.82
CA GLY A 11 -39.97 -24.67 -10.12
C GLY A 11 -41.46 -24.31 -10.16
N ASN A 12 -42.20 -24.50 -9.07
CA ASN A 12 -43.59 -24.10 -8.95
C ASN A 12 -43.66 -22.63 -8.46
N PRO A 13 -44.18 -21.68 -9.25
CA PRO A 13 -44.22 -20.27 -8.87
C PRO A 13 -45.19 -19.96 -7.70
N GLY A 14 -45.88 -20.97 -7.16
CA GLY A 14 -46.76 -20.80 -6.00
C GLY A 14 -48.11 -20.20 -6.36
N THR A 15 -48.88 -19.77 -5.34
CA THR A 15 -50.27 -19.26 -5.51
C THR A 15 -50.35 -17.82 -6.01
N ASP A 16 -49.24 -17.10 -5.98
CA ASP A 16 -49.18 -15.67 -6.37
C ASP A 16 -49.10 -15.47 -7.89
N TRP A 17 -48.97 -16.56 -8.65
CA TRP A 17 -48.90 -16.59 -10.11
C TRP A 17 -49.94 -17.59 -10.66
N GLU A 18 -50.56 -17.28 -11.80
CA GLU A 18 -51.63 -18.13 -12.35
C GLU A 18 -51.15 -19.58 -12.57
N ALA A 19 -52.02 -20.54 -12.25
CA ALA A 19 -51.73 -21.95 -12.50
C ALA A 19 -51.49 -22.16 -14.01
N GLY A 20 -50.27 -22.59 -14.37
CA GLY A 20 -49.84 -22.72 -15.77
C GLY A 20 -49.04 -21.54 -16.30
N TRP A 21 -48.62 -20.61 -15.43
CA TRP A 21 -47.59 -19.63 -15.78
C TRP A 21 -46.34 -20.36 -16.26
N ALA A 22 -45.95 -20.07 -17.51
CA ALA A 22 -44.78 -20.64 -18.15
C ALA A 22 -43.86 -19.49 -18.52
N PHE A 23 -42.57 -19.66 -18.20
CA PHE A 23 -41.53 -18.73 -18.60
C PHE A 23 -41.55 -18.53 -20.12
N SER A 24 -41.69 -17.27 -20.55
CA SER A 24 -41.36 -16.90 -21.92
C SER A 24 -39.85 -16.69 -21.98
N PRO A 25 -39.12 -17.25 -22.97
CA PRO A 25 -37.68 -17.00 -23.16
C PRO A 25 -37.29 -15.52 -23.19
N ASP A 26 -38.27 -14.65 -23.46
CA ASP A 26 -38.10 -13.22 -23.71
C ASP A 26 -38.46 -12.35 -22.48
N GLU A 27 -38.92 -12.93 -21.37
CA GLU A 27 -39.31 -12.19 -20.15
C GLU A 27 -38.37 -12.54 -18.99
N PRO A 28 -37.73 -11.57 -18.32
CA PRO A 28 -36.86 -11.85 -17.19
C PRO A 28 -37.64 -12.43 -16.00
N LEU A 29 -37.05 -13.42 -15.32
CA LEU A 29 -37.62 -13.99 -14.10
C LEU A 29 -37.73 -12.93 -13.00
N PRO A 30 -38.80 -12.93 -12.19
CA PRO A 30 -38.83 -12.15 -10.95
C PRO A 30 -37.64 -12.54 -10.06
N ALA A 31 -36.83 -11.54 -9.65
CA ALA A 31 -35.57 -11.76 -8.93
C ALA A 31 -35.75 -12.61 -7.66
N GLU A 32 -36.84 -12.40 -6.92
CA GLU A 32 -37.17 -13.18 -5.70
C GLU A 32 -37.36 -14.68 -5.98
N TRP A 33 -37.99 -15.02 -7.11
CA TRP A 33 -38.23 -16.42 -7.51
C TRP A 33 -36.98 -17.06 -8.12
N GLY A 34 -36.23 -16.31 -8.95
CA GLY A 34 -34.94 -16.76 -9.48
C GLY A 34 -33.97 -17.10 -8.35
N ASN A 35 -33.88 -16.23 -7.34
CA ASN A 35 -33.04 -16.44 -6.16
C ASN A 35 -33.49 -17.63 -5.31
N PHE A 36 -34.80 -17.83 -5.12
CA PHE A 36 -35.34 -19.01 -4.42
C PHE A 36 -35.01 -20.32 -5.14
N LEU A 37 -35.18 -20.36 -6.46
CA LEU A 37 -34.86 -21.54 -7.27
C LEU A 37 -33.35 -21.86 -7.21
N ILE A 38 -32.51 -20.84 -7.33
CA ILE A 38 -31.05 -20.96 -7.31
C ILE A 38 -30.53 -21.38 -5.92
N ASP A 39 -31.03 -20.80 -4.83
CA ASP A 39 -30.65 -21.19 -3.46
C ASP A 39 -30.95 -22.67 -3.19
N ASN A 40 -32.11 -23.15 -3.61
CA ASN A 40 -32.48 -24.55 -3.43
C ASN A 40 -31.69 -25.48 -4.36
N LEU A 41 -31.42 -25.07 -5.61
CA LEU A 41 -30.52 -25.80 -6.51
C LEU A 41 -29.11 -25.92 -5.90
N ILE A 42 -28.59 -24.86 -5.27
CA ILE A 42 -27.30 -24.87 -4.58
C ILE A 42 -27.31 -25.85 -3.41
N LYS A 43 -28.36 -25.89 -2.59
CA LYS A 43 -28.49 -26.88 -1.50
C LYS A 43 -28.49 -28.31 -2.04
N ASP A 44 -29.14 -28.52 -3.17
CA ASP A 44 -29.20 -29.82 -3.83
C ASP A 44 -27.83 -30.25 -4.37
N VAL A 45 -27.13 -29.34 -5.05
CA VAL A 45 -25.75 -29.54 -5.51
C VAL A 45 -24.81 -29.78 -4.32
N LYS A 46 -24.89 -29.00 -3.23
CA LYS A 46 -24.15 -29.21 -1.97
C LYS A 46 -24.35 -30.62 -1.42
N HIS A 47 -25.59 -31.11 -1.42
CA HIS A 47 -25.90 -32.43 -0.93
C HIS A 47 -25.29 -33.53 -1.80
N LEU A 48 -25.41 -33.41 -3.12
CA LEU A 48 -24.82 -34.35 -4.08
C LEU A 48 -23.29 -34.38 -3.98
N ILE A 49 -22.65 -33.22 -3.82
CA ILE A 49 -21.20 -33.09 -3.59
C ILE A 49 -20.77 -33.83 -2.34
N ASN A 50 -21.44 -33.58 -1.21
CA ASN A 50 -21.13 -34.23 0.05
C ASN A 50 -21.33 -35.75 -0.02
N LEU A 51 -22.37 -36.20 -0.75
CA LEU A 51 -22.61 -37.61 -1.00
C LEU A 51 -21.45 -38.21 -1.81
N THR A 52 -21.03 -37.56 -2.89
CA THR A 52 -19.91 -38.00 -3.74
C THR A 52 -18.59 -38.06 -2.97
N ASN A 53 -18.24 -37.03 -2.20
CA ASN A 53 -17.03 -37.01 -1.36
C ASN A 53 -17.07 -38.07 -0.24
N THR A 54 -18.26 -38.56 0.14
CA THR A 54 -18.39 -39.70 1.07
C THR A 54 -18.09 -41.04 0.37
N ILE A 55 -18.28 -41.10 -0.95
CA ILE A 55 -18.05 -42.30 -1.77
C ILE A 55 -16.59 -42.36 -2.26
N ASP A 56 -15.94 -41.20 -2.44
CA ASP A 56 -14.52 -41.01 -2.75
C ASP A 56 -13.81 -40.28 -1.58
N PRO A 57 -13.49 -41.02 -0.50
CA PRO A 57 -12.99 -40.41 0.74
C PRO A 57 -11.54 -39.91 0.66
N ASP A 58 -10.77 -40.35 -0.34
CA ASP A 58 -9.42 -39.89 -0.63
C ASP A 58 -9.37 -38.78 -1.69
N ASN A 59 -10.50 -38.50 -2.34
CA ASN A 59 -10.71 -37.31 -3.15
C ASN A 59 -9.74 -37.27 -4.35
N ASP A 60 -9.38 -38.45 -4.86
CA ASP A 60 -8.41 -38.65 -5.94
C ASP A 60 -9.08 -38.63 -7.33
N GLY A 61 -10.41 -38.49 -7.36
CA GLY A 61 -11.21 -38.47 -8.58
C GLY A 61 -11.51 -39.88 -9.12
N VAL A 62 -11.20 -40.94 -8.37
CA VAL A 62 -11.36 -42.34 -8.75
C VAL A 62 -12.37 -43.02 -7.85
N VAL A 63 -13.64 -42.72 -8.08
CA VAL A 63 -14.73 -43.45 -7.43
C VAL A 63 -14.93 -44.80 -8.15
N ALA A 64 -14.88 -45.92 -7.42
CA ALA A 64 -15.22 -47.22 -7.99
C ALA A 64 -16.69 -47.24 -8.48
N ASN A 65 -16.90 -46.99 -9.79
CA ASN A 65 -18.16 -46.91 -10.54
C ASN A 65 -18.91 -45.55 -10.61
N ALA A 66 -18.27 -44.37 -10.49
CA ALA A 66 -18.99 -43.08 -10.62
C ALA A 66 -19.13 -42.52 -12.04
N ASP A 67 -18.64 -43.21 -13.07
CA ASP A 67 -18.61 -42.71 -14.44
C ASP A 67 -20.00 -42.48 -15.07
N LYS A 68 -21.08 -42.84 -14.37
CA LYS A 68 -22.46 -42.77 -14.85
C LYS A 68 -23.44 -42.36 -13.76
N VAL A 69 -24.17 -41.28 -13.99
CA VAL A 69 -25.41 -40.97 -13.27
C VAL A 69 -26.57 -41.44 -14.17
N ASP A 70 -27.39 -42.37 -13.69
CA ASP A 70 -28.48 -43.00 -14.46
C ASP A 70 -28.08 -43.60 -15.82
N GLY A 71 -26.82 -44.05 -15.94
CA GLY A 71 -26.32 -44.69 -17.16
C GLY A 71 -25.81 -43.73 -18.23
N LEU A 72 -25.87 -42.41 -17.98
CA LEU A 72 -25.36 -41.35 -18.86
C LEU A 72 -24.01 -40.84 -18.35
N ASP A 73 -23.08 -40.61 -19.28
CA ASP A 73 -21.77 -40.01 -18.98
C ASP A 73 -21.84 -38.47 -18.87
N ALA A 74 -20.76 -37.85 -18.38
CA ALA A 74 -20.69 -36.41 -18.14
C ALA A 74 -20.91 -35.57 -19.42
N ASP A 75 -20.52 -36.08 -20.57
CA ASP A 75 -20.70 -35.41 -21.88
C ASP A 75 -22.16 -35.51 -22.34
N GLN A 76 -22.86 -36.60 -22.00
CA GLN A 76 -24.29 -36.82 -22.25
C GLN A 76 -25.20 -36.01 -21.32
N LEU A 77 -24.73 -35.68 -20.12
CA LEU A 77 -25.45 -34.88 -19.12
C LEU A 77 -25.30 -33.37 -19.30
N GLY A 78 -24.57 -32.92 -20.34
CA GLY A 78 -24.43 -31.49 -20.65
C GLY A 78 -23.41 -30.75 -19.79
N GLY A 79 -22.48 -31.45 -19.14
CA GLY A 79 -21.28 -30.85 -18.56
C GLY A 79 -21.41 -30.34 -17.12
N PHE A 80 -21.40 -31.27 -16.15
CA PHE A 80 -20.95 -30.97 -14.79
C PHE A 80 -19.52 -31.49 -14.64
N LYS A 81 -18.51 -30.62 -14.84
CA LYS A 81 -17.11 -30.95 -14.54
C LYS A 81 -16.81 -30.57 -13.09
N TYR A 82 -16.71 -31.59 -12.24
CA TYR A 82 -16.21 -31.46 -10.88
C TYR A 82 -14.71 -31.15 -10.94
N THR A 83 -14.33 -29.89 -10.77
CA THR A 83 -12.91 -29.51 -10.64
C THR A 83 -12.79 -28.66 -9.39
N GLN A 84 -12.02 -29.12 -8.40
CA GLN A 84 -11.91 -28.55 -7.06
C GLN A 84 -10.84 -27.45 -6.96
N SER A 85 -10.86 -26.43 -7.82
CA SER A 85 -10.01 -25.23 -7.64
C SER A 85 -10.86 -24.10 -7.07
N ASP A 86 -10.38 -23.33 -6.09
CA ASP A 86 -11.18 -22.30 -5.39
C ASP A 86 -11.70 -21.15 -6.29
N THR A 87 -11.15 -21.05 -7.49
CA THR A 87 -11.55 -20.13 -8.56
C THR A 87 -11.46 -20.86 -9.92
N PRO A 88 -12.37 -20.64 -10.87
CA PRO A 88 -12.31 -21.31 -12.17
C PRO A 88 -11.16 -20.73 -13.03
N GLY A 89 -10.19 -21.58 -13.42
CA GLY A 89 -8.98 -21.11 -14.12
C GLY A 89 -9.09 -20.90 -15.63
N THR A 90 -9.89 -21.69 -16.36
CA THR A 90 -10.07 -21.55 -17.82
C THR A 90 -11.54 -21.58 -18.24
N LEU A 91 -11.92 -20.61 -19.08
CA LEU A 91 -13.26 -20.52 -19.65
C LEU A 91 -13.48 -21.67 -20.63
N THR A 92 -14.49 -22.50 -20.37
CA THR A 92 -14.99 -23.50 -21.32
C THR A 92 -16.49 -23.31 -21.46
N GLN A 93 -17.00 -23.26 -22.70
CA GLN A 93 -18.42 -23.07 -22.97
C GLN A 93 -19.25 -24.17 -22.29
N SER A 94 -20.43 -23.80 -21.74
CA SER A 94 -21.35 -24.71 -21.04
C SER A 94 -20.78 -25.40 -19.81
N THR A 95 -19.66 -24.92 -19.26
CA THR A 95 -19.11 -25.44 -18.01
C THR A 95 -19.69 -24.66 -16.84
N SER A 96 -20.34 -25.39 -15.92
CA SER A 96 -20.75 -24.87 -14.63
C SER A 96 -19.77 -25.34 -13.56
N TRP A 97 -19.27 -24.40 -12.77
CA TRP A 97 -18.36 -24.66 -11.66
C TRP A 97 -19.04 -24.32 -10.33
N TYR A 98 -18.76 -25.10 -9.29
CA TYR A 98 -19.37 -24.89 -7.97
C TYR A 98 -18.30 -24.71 -6.91
N LYS A 99 -18.34 -23.55 -6.25
CA LYS A 99 -17.47 -23.17 -5.14
C LYS A 99 -18.02 -23.73 -3.85
N THR A 100 -17.33 -24.70 -3.27
CA THR A 100 -17.77 -25.33 -2.01
C THR A 100 -17.62 -24.40 -0.81
N SER A 101 -16.64 -23.50 -0.81
CA SER A 101 -16.30 -22.63 0.32
C SER A 101 -17.42 -21.64 0.67
N ASN A 102 -18.04 -21.00 -0.32
CA ASN A 102 -19.16 -20.06 -0.11
C ASN A 102 -20.45 -20.41 -0.88
N GLY A 103 -20.47 -21.53 -1.60
CA GLY A 103 -21.66 -22.05 -2.27
C GLY A 103 -22.03 -21.39 -3.59
N LEU A 104 -21.10 -20.67 -4.22
CA LEU A 104 -21.32 -19.99 -5.49
C LEU A 104 -21.30 -20.94 -6.69
N LEU A 105 -22.20 -20.73 -7.64
CA LEU A 105 -22.21 -21.37 -8.95
C LEU A 105 -21.68 -20.39 -9.99
N TYR A 106 -20.71 -20.82 -10.79
CA TYR A 106 -20.10 -20.05 -11.88
C TYR A 106 -20.50 -20.70 -13.18
N VAL A 107 -21.37 -20.04 -13.94
CA VAL A 107 -21.92 -20.56 -15.20
C VAL A 107 -21.28 -19.81 -16.36
N SER A 108 -20.58 -20.51 -17.25
CA SER A 108 -19.97 -19.91 -18.44
C SER A 108 -21.03 -19.60 -19.50
N ASP A 109 -21.16 -18.33 -19.89
CA ASP A 109 -21.98 -17.90 -21.04
C ASP A 109 -21.22 -18.00 -22.38
N GLY A 110 -19.96 -18.43 -22.35
CA GLY A 110 -19.04 -18.47 -23.49
C GLY A 110 -18.11 -17.26 -23.61
N SER A 111 -18.38 -16.18 -22.86
CA SER A 111 -17.55 -14.97 -22.80
C SER A 111 -17.05 -14.65 -21.39
N ARG A 112 -17.83 -14.99 -20.36
CA ARG A 112 -17.52 -14.78 -18.93
C ARG A 112 -18.18 -15.86 -18.07
N PHE A 113 -17.76 -15.97 -16.82
CA PHE A 113 -18.53 -16.69 -15.81
C PHE A 113 -19.54 -15.73 -15.18
N GLU A 114 -20.82 -16.12 -15.20
CA GLU A 114 -21.86 -15.50 -14.38
C GLU A 114 -21.95 -16.22 -13.03
N VAL A 115 -21.94 -15.46 -11.94
CA VAL A 115 -21.89 -15.98 -10.57
C VAL A 115 -23.29 -15.98 -9.97
N GLN A 116 -23.67 -17.07 -9.30
CA GLN A 116 -25.00 -17.30 -8.74
C GLN A 116 -24.92 -17.85 -7.30
N PRO A 117 -25.76 -17.38 -6.35
CA PRO A 117 -26.72 -16.28 -6.48
C PRO A 117 -25.99 -14.95 -6.69
N GLU A 118 -26.75 -13.89 -6.98
CA GLU A 118 -26.21 -12.55 -7.23
C GLU A 118 -25.24 -12.12 -6.10
N VAL A 119 -24.11 -11.55 -6.51
CA VAL A 119 -22.99 -11.16 -5.64
C VAL A 119 -22.88 -9.65 -5.57
N GLY A 120 -22.49 -9.14 -4.39
CA GLY A 120 -22.15 -7.74 -4.21
C GLY A 120 -20.67 -7.50 -4.49
N TYR A 121 -20.34 -6.29 -4.91
CA TYR A 121 -18.95 -5.88 -5.11
C TYR A 121 -18.71 -4.40 -4.77
N GLN A 122 -17.47 -4.09 -4.43
CA GLN A 122 -16.98 -2.74 -4.20
C GLN A 122 -15.61 -2.56 -4.84
N GLU A 123 -15.41 -1.40 -5.44
CA GLU A 123 -14.23 -1.03 -6.22
C GLU A 123 -13.65 0.27 -5.67
N PHE A 124 -12.34 0.31 -5.44
CA PHE A 124 -11.62 1.48 -4.94
C PHE A 124 -10.35 1.66 -5.75
N GLY A 125 -10.25 2.78 -6.47
CA GLY A 125 -9.08 3.16 -7.28
C GLY A 125 -8.59 4.58 -7.01
N ASP A 126 -9.03 5.19 -5.91
CA ASP A 126 -8.58 6.48 -5.41
C ASP A 126 -8.67 6.42 -3.89
N PHE A 127 -7.51 6.36 -3.22
CA PHE A 127 -7.42 6.26 -1.77
C PHE A 127 -7.32 7.61 -1.07
N THR A 128 -7.55 8.74 -1.78
CA THR A 128 -7.61 10.07 -1.16
C THR A 128 -8.91 10.33 -0.41
N SER A 129 -9.94 9.50 -0.63
CA SER A 129 -11.23 9.64 0.01
C SER A 129 -11.15 9.40 1.52
N ALA A 130 -11.89 10.20 2.29
CA ALA A 130 -12.05 10.00 3.74
C ALA A 130 -12.73 8.66 4.08
N ASP A 131 -13.44 8.06 3.11
CA ASP A 131 -14.11 6.76 3.27
C ASP A 131 -13.12 5.58 3.11
N THR A 132 -11.91 5.82 2.59
CA THR A 132 -10.84 4.83 2.42
C THR A 132 -9.56 5.30 3.12
N PRO A 133 -9.57 5.47 4.45
CA PRO A 133 -8.39 6.01 5.13
C PRO A 133 -7.19 5.09 4.97
N VAL A 134 -6.07 5.70 4.59
CA VAL A 134 -4.76 5.05 4.48
C VAL A 134 -3.93 5.41 5.70
N ALA A 135 -3.52 4.39 6.44
CA ALA A 135 -2.60 4.52 7.56
C ALA A 135 -1.20 4.16 7.08
N HIS A 136 -0.36 5.19 6.94
CA HIS A 136 1.08 5.04 6.70
C HIS A 136 1.82 4.68 8.00
N GLU A 137 3.07 4.26 7.89
CA GLU A 137 3.90 3.95 9.04
C GLU A 137 4.18 5.19 9.89
N ILE A 138 4.56 4.97 11.16
CA ILE A 138 4.96 6.06 12.05
C ILE A 138 6.45 6.35 11.79
N VAL A 139 6.65 7.61 11.37
CA VAL A 139 7.56 8.07 10.32
C VAL A 139 7.26 7.40 8.96
N PRO A 140 6.49 8.07 8.09
CA PRO A 140 6.03 7.49 6.83
C PRO A 140 7.16 7.14 5.84
N ARG A 141 7.07 5.97 5.21
CA ARG A 141 7.87 5.61 4.01
C ARG A 141 7.05 5.61 2.73
N THR A 142 5.72 5.60 2.88
CA THR A 142 4.74 5.63 1.80
C THR A 142 3.95 6.93 1.78
N GLU A 143 3.42 7.29 0.62
CA GLU A 143 2.50 8.41 0.43
C GLU A 143 1.44 8.10 -0.62
N LEU A 144 0.46 8.99 -0.78
CA LEU A 144 -0.50 8.93 -1.89
C LEU A 144 -0.04 9.83 -3.03
N ASP A 145 -0.07 9.31 -4.25
CA ASP A 145 0.18 10.10 -5.46
C ASP A 145 -1.03 11.00 -5.81
N ALA A 146 -0.91 11.76 -6.91
CA ALA A 146 -1.98 12.67 -7.36
C ALA A 146 -3.26 11.96 -7.83
N ASN A 147 -3.20 10.66 -8.13
CA ASN A 147 -4.35 9.84 -8.51
C ASN A 147 -4.92 9.07 -7.31
N GLY A 148 -4.30 9.19 -6.13
CA GLY A 148 -4.69 8.48 -4.92
C GLY A 148 -4.17 7.05 -4.84
N HIS A 149 -3.11 6.70 -5.56
CA HIS A 149 -2.43 5.42 -5.45
C HIS A 149 -1.40 5.46 -4.31
N VAL A 150 -1.21 4.33 -3.61
CA VAL A 150 -0.15 4.22 -2.59
C VAL A 150 1.17 3.99 -3.30
N LYS A 151 2.19 4.78 -2.97
CA LYS A 151 3.55 4.62 -3.51
C LYS A 151 4.60 4.81 -2.41
N LEU A 152 5.85 4.46 -2.72
CA LEU A 152 7.00 4.83 -1.92
C LEU A 152 7.27 6.34 -2.05
N ILE A 153 7.78 6.96 -1.00
CA ILE A 153 8.27 8.34 -1.07
C ILE A 153 9.57 8.34 -1.90
N ASP A 154 9.59 9.20 -2.91
CA ASP A 154 10.73 9.36 -3.82
C ASP A 154 11.85 10.20 -3.18
N GLU A 155 13.02 10.18 -3.81
CA GLU A 155 14.10 11.10 -3.47
C GLU A 155 13.58 12.54 -3.53
N GLN A 156 13.86 13.32 -2.50
CA GLN A 156 13.45 14.72 -2.41
C GLN A 156 14.67 15.61 -2.30
N VAL A 157 14.83 16.52 -3.26
CA VAL A 157 15.82 17.60 -3.17
C VAL A 157 15.36 18.56 -2.07
N VAL A 158 16.12 18.62 -0.98
CA VAL A 158 15.89 19.53 0.14
C VAL A 158 16.42 20.92 -0.19
N ALA A 159 17.65 20.98 -0.69
CA ALA A 159 18.31 22.22 -1.07
C ALA A 159 19.37 22.00 -2.16
N ASP A 160 19.18 22.63 -3.31
CA ASP A 160 20.07 22.66 -4.49
C ASP A 160 20.54 24.08 -4.85
N PHE A 161 20.20 25.07 -4.01
CA PHE A 161 20.68 26.46 -3.99
C PHE A 161 20.79 27.17 -5.36
N GLU A 162 19.88 26.87 -6.29
CA GLU A 162 19.89 27.42 -7.64
C GLU A 162 19.81 28.97 -7.64
N SER A 163 18.85 29.55 -6.92
CA SER A 163 18.63 31.00 -6.93
C SER A 163 19.05 31.75 -5.66
N ASP A 164 19.01 31.08 -4.51
CA ASP A 164 19.31 31.65 -3.20
C ASP A 164 19.74 30.54 -2.21
N ALA A 165 19.93 30.90 -0.94
CA ALA A 165 20.35 29.99 0.13
C ALA A 165 19.17 29.39 0.93
N GLU A 166 17.93 29.62 0.51
CA GLU A 166 16.77 28.99 1.14
C GLU A 166 16.63 27.54 0.64
N PRO A 167 16.18 26.60 1.49
CA PRO A 167 15.85 25.26 1.04
C PRO A 167 14.71 25.32 0.01
N SER A 168 14.82 24.53 -1.06
CA SER A 168 13.76 24.43 -2.06
C SER A 168 12.54 23.70 -1.48
N LEU A 169 12.77 22.76 -0.55
CA LEU A 169 11.72 22.04 0.15
C LEU A 169 11.32 22.77 1.45
N LYS A 170 10.13 23.39 1.44
CA LYS A 170 9.61 24.24 2.51
C LYS A 170 9.35 23.55 3.86
N THR A 171 9.46 22.24 3.94
CA THR A 171 9.42 21.48 5.20
C THR A 171 10.71 21.65 6.00
N TRP A 172 11.81 22.01 5.32
CA TRP A 172 13.08 22.35 5.93
C TRP A 172 13.25 23.85 6.10
N THR A 173 13.99 24.24 7.13
CA THR A 173 14.23 25.64 7.46
C THR A 173 15.57 25.79 8.16
N TRP A 174 16.31 26.84 7.79
CA TRP A 174 17.50 27.26 8.51
C TRP A 174 17.14 28.00 9.80
N ASP A 175 17.86 27.73 10.89
CA ASP A 175 17.84 28.55 12.10
C ASP A 175 18.24 30.01 11.80
N SER A 176 19.20 30.17 10.90
CA SER A 176 19.62 31.41 10.28
C SER A 176 20.11 31.13 8.86
N ILE A 177 19.56 31.82 7.87
CA ILE A 177 19.87 31.56 6.45
C ILE A 177 21.37 31.88 6.21
N PRO A 178 22.16 30.91 5.70
CA PRO A 178 23.56 31.15 5.37
C PRO A 178 23.71 32.10 4.17
N ALA A 179 24.93 32.55 3.88
CA ALA A 179 25.16 33.38 2.71
C ALA A 179 24.99 32.53 1.43
N HIS A 180 24.47 33.13 0.36
CA HIS A 180 24.44 32.49 -0.96
C HIS A 180 25.67 32.88 -1.77
N ASP A 181 26.42 31.90 -2.28
CA ASP A 181 27.59 32.13 -3.13
C ASP A 181 27.33 31.60 -4.56
N THR A 182 27.49 32.48 -5.56
CA THR A 182 27.34 32.14 -6.99
C THR A 182 28.67 32.04 -7.73
N GLY A 183 29.80 32.35 -7.10
CA GLY A 183 31.13 32.25 -7.69
C GLY A 183 31.81 30.91 -7.43
N SER A 184 31.50 30.29 -6.29
CA SER A 184 32.20 29.14 -5.74
C SER A 184 31.27 27.91 -5.69
N LYS A 185 30.70 27.55 -6.84
CA LYS A 185 29.67 26.51 -6.99
C LYS A 185 30.23 25.10 -6.77
N MET A 186 29.49 24.25 -6.06
CA MET A 186 29.77 22.81 -6.03
C MET A 186 28.98 22.14 -7.14
N THR A 187 27.67 22.38 -7.17
CA THR A 187 26.79 22.01 -8.27
C THR A 187 25.84 23.18 -8.60
N GLY A 188 24.92 22.98 -9.56
CA GLY A 188 23.88 23.97 -9.86
C GLY A 188 24.35 25.39 -10.21
N THR A 189 23.54 26.38 -9.79
CA THR A 189 23.86 27.81 -10.00
C THR A 189 24.40 28.57 -8.79
N GLY A 190 24.38 28.01 -7.57
CA GLY A 190 24.98 28.56 -6.35
C GLY A 190 25.06 27.53 -5.22
N SER A 191 25.62 27.89 -4.06
CA SER A 191 25.71 27.02 -2.88
C SER A 191 25.52 27.81 -1.57
N ALA A 192 25.07 27.15 -0.50
CA ALA A 192 25.06 27.75 0.83
C ALA A 192 26.50 27.90 1.34
N LYS A 193 26.85 29.10 1.80
CA LYS A 193 28.19 29.46 2.27
C LYS A 193 28.17 29.88 3.74
N ILE A 194 29.01 29.21 4.51
CA ILE A 194 29.26 29.50 5.92
C ILE A 194 30.70 30.01 6.04
N THR A 195 30.84 31.30 6.28
CA THR A 195 32.11 31.94 6.58
C THR A 195 32.26 32.12 8.09
N SER A 196 33.34 31.61 8.65
CA SER A 196 33.79 31.88 10.02
C SER A 196 35.13 32.60 10.02
N ASN A 197 35.34 33.50 10.98
CA ASN A 197 36.59 34.23 11.15
C ASN A 197 36.89 34.48 12.63
N ASN A 198 37.81 33.69 13.19
CA ASN A 198 38.18 33.75 14.61
C ASN A 198 36.96 33.59 15.53
N GLU A 199 36.08 32.67 15.17
CA GLU A 199 34.82 32.39 15.87
C GLU A 199 34.41 30.93 15.70
N VAL A 200 33.47 30.50 16.53
CA VAL A 200 32.67 29.29 16.29
C VAL A 200 31.36 29.74 15.66
N LYS A 201 31.01 29.17 14.53
CA LYS A 201 29.77 29.48 13.82
C LYS A 201 29.08 28.18 13.41
N ALA A 202 27.79 28.09 13.71
CA ALA A 202 26.96 26.95 13.35
C ALA A 202 25.71 27.44 12.62
N HIS A 203 25.25 26.64 11.67
CA HIS A 203 23.95 26.77 11.02
C HIS A 203 23.24 25.42 11.09
N GLN A 204 21.97 25.44 11.43
CA GLN A 204 21.13 24.25 11.54
C GLN A 204 20.04 24.29 10.48
N LEU A 205 20.01 23.26 9.65
CA LEU A 205 18.92 22.97 8.73
C LEU A 205 18.02 21.94 9.42
N SER A 206 16.80 22.33 9.77
CA SER A 206 15.86 21.49 10.51
C SER A 206 14.54 21.29 9.76
N ARG A 207 13.96 20.10 9.89
CA ARG A 207 12.67 19.71 9.30
C ARG A 207 11.56 19.84 10.35
N ASN A 208 10.35 20.19 9.89
CA ASN A 208 9.18 20.32 10.77
C ASN A 208 8.56 18.98 11.22
N ALA A 209 8.99 17.87 10.63
CA ALA A 209 8.62 16.50 10.98
C ALA A 209 9.80 15.58 10.69
N ALA A 210 10.05 14.61 11.55
CA ALA A 210 11.18 13.70 11.40
C ALA A 210 11.06 12.80 10.17
N ILE A 211 12.20 12.28 9.72
CA ILE A 211 12.34 11.36 8.60
C ILE A 211 13.23 10.19 8.94
N ILE A 212 13.10 9.14 8.14
CA ILE A 212 14.03 8.01 8.17
C ILE A 212 14.83 7.88 6.86
N GLN A 213 14.73 8.85 5.94
CA GLN A 213 15.25 8.76 4.56
C GLN A 213 16.75 8.86 4.58
N ASP A 214 17.42 8.29 3.60
CA ASP A 214 18.86 8.49 3.52
C ASP A 214 19.17 9.98 3.44
N LEU A 215 20.29 10.38 4.03
CA LEU A 215 20.72 11.77 4.01
C LEU A 215 21.91 11.90 3.08
N GLU A 216 21.71 12.65 2.00
CA GLU A 216 22.76 12.95 1.04
C GLU A 216 23.10 14.44 1.04
N PHE A 217 24.38 14.77 0.89
CA PHE A 217 24.81 16.14 0.67
C PHE A 217 26.24 16.22 0.12
N ASP A 218 26.51 17.33 -0.58
CA ASP A 218 27.84 17.74 -1.00
C ASP A 218 28.41 18.81 -0.07
N ILE A 219 29.68 18.67 0.27
CA ILE A 219 30.40 19.65 1.09
C ILE A 219 31.80 19.94 0.54
N ARG A 220 32.18 21.22 0.57
CA ARG A 220 33.53 21.70 0.23
C ARG A 220 34.03 22.63 1.32
N VAL A 221 35.28 22.44 1.70
CA VAL A 221 35.96 23.27 2.67
C VAL A 221 37.18 23.92 2.00
N ASP A 222 37.17 25.24 1.84
CA ASP A 222 38.12 25.94 0.94
C ASP A 222 39.53 26.11 1.52
N SER A 223 39.69 26.00 2.83
CA SER A 223 40.98 26.24 3.49
C SER A 223 41.31 25.14 4.50
N ASP A 224 42.48 24.53 4.30
CA ASP A 224 43.23 23.83 5.34
C ASP A 224 44.27 24.80 5.90
N THR A 225 44.15 25.13 7.18
CA THR A 225 45.05 26.07 7.88
C THR A 225 46.37 25.42 8.32
N GLY A 226 46.54 24.11 8.10
CA GLY A 226 47.83 23.42 8.12
C GLY A 226 48.47 23.29 9.51
N ASN A 227 47.85 22.51 10.40
CA ASN A 227 48.27 22.10 11.76
C ASN A 227 47.74 22.92 12.95
N ILE A 228 46.89 23.91 12.74
CA ILE A 228 46.16 24.55 13.83
C ILE A 228 44.77 23.89 13.86
N SER A 229 44.32 23.40 15.01
CA SER A 229 43.12 22.54 15.16
C SER A 229 41.78 23.23 14.88
N ASP A 230 41.67 23.96 13.78
CA ASP A 230 40.41 24.40 13.23
C ASP A 230 39.63 23.19 12.71
N THR A 231 38.31 23.26 12.81
CA THR A 231 37.43 22.17 12.39
C THR A 231 36.26 22.68 11.56
N THR A 232 35.80 21.81 10.67
CA THR A 232 34.43 21.86 10.15
C THR A 232 33.78 20.55 10.54
N THR A 233 32.67 20.63 11.27
CA THR A 233 31.92 19.49 11.77
C THR A 233 30.51 19.53 11.20
N VAL A 234 30.12 18.44 10.55
CA VAL A 234 28.73 18.19 10.19
C VAL A 234 28.14 17.26 11.24
N ARG A 235 26.97 17.58 11.80
CA ARG A 235 26.31 16.79 12.85
C ARG A 235 24.86 16.53 12.49
N ILE A 236 24.40 15.33 12.82
CA ILE A 236 23.05 14.86 12.55
C ILE A 236 22.38 14.56 13.89
N TYR A 237 21.15 15.04 14.05
CA TYR A 237 20.38 14.92 15.27
C TYR A 237 19.00 14.30 15.02
N ASP A 238 18.53 13.53 16.00
CA ASP A 238 17.16 13.02 16.03
C ASP A 238 16.15 14.14 16.37
N SER A 239 14.86 13.86 16.24
CA SER A 239 13.80 14.81 16.63
C SER A 239 13.75 15.14 18.13
N GLY A 240 14.50 14.40 18.96
CA GLY A 240 14.75 14.66 20.37
C GLY A 240 15.98 15.55 20.64
N ALA A 241 16.64 16.06 19.60
CA ALA A 241 17.91 16.81 19.65
C ALA A 241 19.10 15.99 20.19
N THR A 242 19.08 14.67 20.03
CA THR A 242 20.18 13.76 20.31
C THR A 242 21.12 13.69 19.12
N TYR A 243 22.37 14.12 19.30
CA TYR A 243 23.43 13.92 18.31
C TYR A 243 23.76 12.44 18.17
N PHE A 244 23.81 11.92 16.94
CA PHE A 244 24.08 10.48 16.75
C PHE A 244 25.03 10.09 15.61
N ALA A 245 25.31 11.00 14.67
CA ALA A 245 26.30 10.77 13.62
C ALA A 245 26.84 12.12 13.10
N GLY A 246 28.05 12.12 12.55
CA GLY A 246 28.61 13.35 11.99
C GLY A 246 29.95 13.14 11.29
N LEU A 247 30.43 14.17 10.63
CA LEU A 247 31.71 14.18 9.91
C LEU A 247 32.57 15.33 10.43
N ARG A 248 33.89 15.16 10.44
CA ARG A 248 34.81 16.21 10.84
C ARG A 248 36.01 16.31 9.92
N TYR A 249 36.17 17.49 9.33
CA TYR A 249 37.40 17.96 8.72
C TYR A 249 38.29 18.55 9.81
N ASN A 250 39.46 17.96 10.01
CA ASN A 250 40.39 18.35 11.07
C ASN A 250 41.72 18.81 10.48
N ASP A 251 42.01 20.11 10.55
CA ASP A 251 43.26 20.70 10.04
C ASP A 251 44.47 20.32 10.90
N GLY A 252 44.25 20.08 12.20
CA GLY A 252 45.30 19.75 13.16
C GLY A 252 45.87 18.36 12.93
N ALA A 253 45.00 17.38 12.69
CA ALA A 253 45.39 16.02 12.33
C ALA A 253 45.54 15.82 10.81
N GLY A 254 44.99 16.73 10.00
CA GLY A 254 44.97 16.67 8.55
C GLY A 254 43.94 15.70 7.98
N ASN A 255 43.16 15.00 8.80
CA ASN A 255 42.30 13.91 8.39
C ASN A 255 40.81 14.30 8.32
N LEU A 256 40.04 13.44 7.64
CA LEU A 256 38.58 13.44 7.64
C LEU A 256 38.10 12.26 8.48
N GLU A 257 37.25 12.52 9.46
CA GLU A 257 36.78 11.53 10.42
C GLU A 257 35.25 11.42 10.44
N LEU A 258 34.75 10.19 10.57
CA LEU A 258 33.40 9.92 11.04
C LEU A 258 33.37 10.07 12.56
N LEU A 259 32.46 10.91 13.04
CA LEU A 259 32.21 11.14 14.44
C LEU A 259 31.06 10.26 14.90
N LEU A 260 31.34 9.41 15.90
CA LEU A 260 30.33 8.56 16.53
C LEU A 260 30.13 9.03 17.98
N PRO A 261 28.89 9.25 18.45
CA PRO A 261 28.60 9.64 19.83
C PRO A 261 29.09 8.59 20.85
N PHE A 262 29.08 7.32 20.45
CA PHE A 262 29.44 6.17 21.26
C PHE A 262 30.52 5.36 20.54
N GLY A 263 31.78 5.70 20.77
CA GLY A 263 32.89 4.98 20.16
C GLY A 263 34.14 5.83 20.01
N SER A 264 35.11 5.27 19.30
CA SER A 264 36.20 6.07 18.75
C SER A 264 35.77 6.57 17.39
N ASN A 265 36.15 7.81 17.06
CA ASN A 265 36.02 8.32 15.70
C ASN A 265 36.72 7.38 14.72
N VAL A 266 36.19 7.28 13.51
CA VAL A 266 36.78 6.46 12.43
C VAL A 266 37.43 7.40 11.44
N GLU A 267 38.70 7.19 11.13
CA GLU A 267 39.37 7.93 10.06
C GLU A 267 38.85 7.42 8.70
N LEU A 268 38.12 8.28 7.97
CA LEU A 268 37.61 8.01 6.63
C LEU A 268 38.69 8.27 5.58
N ALA A 269 39.51 9.32 5.79
CA ALA A 269 40.67 9.60 4.97
C ALA A 269 41.80 10.19 5.82
N GLY A 270 43.00 9.61 5.70
CA GLY A 270 44.21 10.11 6.37
C GLY A 270 44.69 11.48 5.88
N SER A 271 44.08 12.00 4.82
CA SER A 271 44.19 13.40 4.40
C SER A 271 42.94 13.83 3.65
N TRP A 272 42.47 15.07 3.84
CA TRP A 272 41.48 15.70 2.96
C TRP A 272 42.12 16.83 2.15
N THR A 273 41.51 17.21 1.03
CA THR A 273 42.03 18.25 0.13
C THR A 273 41.18 19.50 0.22
N ALA A 274 41.79 20.63 0.60
CA ALA A 274 41.12 21.93 0.59
C ALA A 274 40.59 22.28 -0.82
N GLY A 275 39.34 22.72 -0.88
CA GLY A 275 38.63 23.02 -2.12
C GLY A 275 38.15 21.79 -2.91
N ALA A 276 38.37 20.56 -2.44
CA ALA A 276 37.72 19.39 -3.01
C ALA A 276 36.28 19.26 -2.49
N VAL A 277 35.37 18.87 -3.38
CA VAL A 277 34.01 18.49 -3.03
C VAL A 277 34.03 17.03 -2.57
N TYR A 278 33.34 16.76 -1.47
CA TYR A 278 33.06 15.41 -0.99
C TYR A 278 31.55 15.21 -0.94
N SER A 279 31.08 14.15 -1.56
CA SER A 279 29.68 13.72 -1.51
C SER A 279 29.54 12.65 -0.42
N PHE A 280 28.52 12.79 0.43
CA PHE A 280 28.21 11.84 1.49
C PHE A 280 26.77 11.38 1.38
N GLU A 281 26.55 10.11 1.69
CA GLU A 281 25.24 9.48 1.83
C GLU A 281 25.26 8.65 3.11
N PHE A 282 24.29 8.92 3.98
CA PHE A 282 24.01 8.11 5.17
C PHE A 282 22.75 7.29 4.89
N ASP A 283 22.94 5.99 4.70
CA ASP A 283 21.87 5.00 4.51
C ASP A 283 21.48 4.44 5.88
N TRP A 284 20.29 4.78 6.37
CA TRP A 284 19.90 4.52 7.76
C TRP A 284 19.17 3.20 7.93
N ASP A 285 19.66 2.38 8.87
CA ASP A 285 18.98 1.19 9.37
C ASP A 285 18.63 1.37 10.86
N PHE A 286 17.65 2.24 11.11
CA PHE A 286 17.18 2.54 12.47
C PHE A 286 16.64 1.30 13.20
N ASP A 287 16.05 0.34 12.49
CA ASP A 287 15.53 -0.88 13.09
C ASP A 287 16.65 -1.77 13.68
N ASN A 288 17.87 -1.64 13.15
CA ASN A 288 19.07 -2.35 13.63
C ASN A 288 20.08 -1.44 14.35
N ASP A 289 19.73 -0.19 14.68
CA ASP A 289 20.60 0.83 15.28
C ASP A 289 21.93 1.02 14.51
N GLN A 290 21.85 1.01 13.17
CA GLN A 290 23.00 1.04 12.26
C GLN A 290 22.79 2.01 11.09
N PHE A 291 23.88 2.31 10.37
CA PHE A 291 23.85 2.99 9.09
C PHE A 291 25.05 2.59 8.22
N ASP A 292 24.87 2.57 6.92
CA ASP A 292 25.95 2.51 5.95
C ASP A 292 26.36 3.93 5.55
N LEU A 293 27.67 4.18 5.44
CA LEU A 293 28.19 5.48 4.98
C LEU A 293 28.83 5.32 3.61
N TRP A 294 28.40 6.13 2.65
CA TRP A 294 29.08 6.28 1.38
C TRP A 294 29.78 7.64 1.31
N MET A 295 30.97 7.64 0.70
CA MET A 295 31.75 8.84 0.43
C MET A 295 32.25 8.77 -1.00
N ASN A 296 31.87 9.75 -1.84
CA ASN A 296 32.17 9.78 -3.28
C ASN A 296 31.83 8.45 -3.98
N ASP A 297 30.59 7.97 -3.82
CA ASP A 297 30.05 6.72 -4.37
C ASP A 297 30.77 5.43 -3.91
N SER A 298 31.62 5.52 -2.88
CA SER A 298 32.30 4.36 -2.30
C SER A 298 31.78 4.10 -0.89
N ASN A 299 31.29 2.88 -0.65
CA ASN A 299 30.90 2.41 0.69
C ASN A 299 32.13 2.40 1.62
N GLN A 300 32.02 3.08 2.75
CA GLN A 300 33.05 3.20 3.79
C GLN A 300 32.86 2.18 4.93
N GLY A 301 31.69 1.55 5.01
CA GLY A 301 31.32 0.48 5.92
C GLY A 301 29.97 0.72 6.61
N THR A 302 29.57 -0.28 7.40
CA THR A 302 28.43 -0.22 8.31
C THR A 302 28.87 0.20 9.70
N PHE A 303 28.19 1.18 10.28
CA PHE A 303 28.50 1.77 11.57
C PHE A 303 27.29 1.67 12.51
N SER A 304 27.56 1.60 13.81
CA SER A 304 26.49 1.61 14.82
C SER A 304 26.20 3.04 15.28
N ILE A 305 24.92 3.35 15.40
CA ILE A 305 24.42 4.61 15.97
C ILE A 305 24.73 4.67 17.47
N GLY A 306 24.78 3.52 18.15
CA GLY A 306 25.16 3.38 19.55
C GLY A 306 24.09 3.81 20.57
N THR A 307 22.94 4.28 20.10
CA THR A 307 21.73 4.52 20.89
C THR A 307 20.51 4.27 20.01
N SER A 308 19.41 3.84 20.60
CA SER A 308 18.18 3.59 19.85
C SER A 308 17.50 4.91 19.51
N ILE A 309 17.50 5.22 18.22
CA ILE A 309 16.79 6.35 17.60
C ILE A 309 15.97 5.80 16.44
N SER A 310 14.93 6.53 16.07
CA SER A 310 13.99 6.11 15.05
C SER A 310 13.91 7.05 13.86
N ASP A 311 14.68 8.13 13.86
CA ASP A 311 14.56 9.24 12.90
C ASP A 311 15.70 10.25 13.00
N PHE A 312 15.70 11.19 12.06
CA PHE A 312 16.40 12.46 12.14
C PHE A 312 15.56 13.60 11.58
N ASP A 313 15.89 14.82 12.01
CA ASP A 313 15.26 16.03 11.48
C ASP A 313 16.21 17.22 11.36
N THR A 314 17.47 17.09 11.79
CA THR A 314 18.39 18.23 11.86
C THR A 314 19.78 17.87 11.37
N LEU A 315 20.27 18.69 10.44
CA LEU A 315 21.64 18.72 9.96
C LEU A 315 22.28 20.04 10.41
N GLU A 316 23.36 19.96 11.19
CA GLU A 316 24.14 21.11 11.63
C GLU A 316 25.48 21.14 10.91
N VAL A 317 25.88 22.31 10.43
CA VAL A 317 27.25 22.56 9.98
C VAL A 317 27.88 23.60 10.91
N GLU A 318 28.86 23.16 11.69
CA GLU A 318 29.65 23.97 12.59
C GLU A 318 31.07 24.15 12.06
N THR A 319 31.60 25.36 12.12
CA THR A 319 33.01 25.65 11.86
C THR A 319 33.63 26.40 13.04
N ASP A 320 34.75 25.88 13.54
CA ASP A 320 35.55 26.48 14.61
C ASP A 320 36.89 26.95 14.01
N THR A 321 37.09 28.26 14.01
CA THR A 321 38.34 28.92 13.58
C THR A 321 39.03 29.67 14.71
N THR A 322 38.60 29.46 15.96
CA THR A 322 39.13 30.18 17.12
C THR A 322 40.58 29.83 17.42
N ASN A 323 41.04 28.66 16.96
CA ASN A 323 42.41 28.21 17.18
C ASN A 323 43.41 28.92 16.28
N SER A 324 43.10 29.07 14.98
CA SER A 324 43.99 29.74 14.02
C SER A 324 43.75 31.25 13.91
N GLY A 325 42.52 31.69 14.12
CA GLY A 325 42.07 33.05 13.82
C GLY A 325 42.00 33.38 12.33
N PHE A 326 42.14 32.40 11.45
CA PHE A 326 41.98 32.56 10.00
C PHE A 326 40.50 32.51 9.60
N THR A 327 40.23 33.05 8.41
CA THR A 327 38.91 32.93 7.79
C THR A 327 38.79 31.58 7.08
N ARG A 328 37.68 30.88 7.32
CA ARG A 328 37.34 29.61 6.67
C ARG A 328 35.98 29.73 6.01
N ASP A 329 35.91 29.27 4.76
CA ASP A 329 34.68 29.18 4.00
C ASP A 329 34.31 27.70 3.82
N VAL A 330 33.09 27.35 4.21
CA VAL A 330 32.47 26.04 4.05
C VAL A 330 31.25 26.18 3.16
N TYR A 331 31.10 25.27 2.21
CA TYR A 331 29.99 25.25 1.27
C TYR A 331 29.21 23.96 1.46
N LEU A 332 27.88 24.06 1.48
CA LEU A 332 26.94 22.95 1.50
C LEU A 332 26.05 23.07 0.25
N ASP A 333 25.79 21.95 -0.41
CA ASP A 333 24.97 21.86 -1.63
C ASP A 333 24.36 20.47 -1.77
N GLU A 334 23.44 20.32 -2.72
CA GLU A 334 22.74 19.06 -3.03
C GLU A 334 22.26 18.28 -1.79
N VAL A 335 21.65 18.96 -0.83
CA VAL A 335 21.07 18.26 0.32
C VAL A 335 19.82 17.53 -0.19
N ARG A 336 19.78 16.20 -0.04
CA ARG A 336 18.67 15.35 -0.48
C ARG A 336 18.24 14.40 0.63
N GLU A 337 16.95 14.12 0.64
CA GLU A 337 16.37 12.94 1.29
C GLU A 337 16.36 11.82 0.25
N GLY A 338 17.05 10.71 0.52
CA GLY A 338 17.11 9.55 -0.37
C GLY A 338 15.75 8.91 -0.62
N ALA A 339 15.66 8.22 -1.75
CA ALA A 339 14.50 7.42 -2.11
C ALA A 339 14.25 6.30 -1.07
N ARG A 340 13.00 5.88 -0.89
CA ARG A 340 12.69 4.67 -0.10
C ARG A 340 12.81 3.39 -0.87
N GLU A 341 13.49 2.39 -0.33
CA GLU A 341 13.59 1.03 -0.85
C GLU A 341 12.43 0.16 -0.35
N TYR A 342 11.81 0.54 0.77
CA TYR A 342 10.75 -0.22 1.41
C TYR A 342 9.71 0.67 2.09
N GLY A 343 8.46 0.24 2.09
CA GLY A 343 7.40 0.86 2.86
C GLY A 343 6.10 0.05 2.85
N GLU A 344 5.27 0.30 3.85
CA GLU A 344 3.97 -0.33 4.06
C GLU A 344 2.86 0.70 4.26
N ALA A 345 1.66 0.39 3.79
CA ALA A 345 0.48 1.17 4.15
C ALA A 345 -0.69 0.23 4.42
N VAL A 346 -1.53 0.59 5.39
CA VAL A 346 -2.77 -0.13 5.68
C VAL A 346 -3.96 0.67 5.14
N ILE A 347 -4.61 0.11 4.14
CA ILE A 347 -5.82 0.66 3.54
C ILE A 347 -7.02 0.08 4.29
N SER A 348 -7.77 0.95 4.93
CA SER A 348 -9.05 0.59 5.56
C SER A 348 -10.18 0.99 4.62
N LEU A 349 -11.06 0.05 4.33
CA LEU A 349 -12.19 0.29 3.44
C LEU A 349 -13.46 0.62 4.25
N PRO A 350 -14.48 1.22 3.62
CA PRO A 350 -15.75 1.50 4.26
C PRO A 350 -16.33 0.25 4.94
N ALA A 351 -17.18 0.49 5.94
CA ALA A 351 -17.86 -0.57 6.66
C ALA A 351 -18.51 -1.57 5.69
N ALA A 352 -18.33 -2.85 6.00
CA ALA A 352 -18.84 -3.94 5.22
C ALA A 352 -20.37 -3.83 5.10
N ASP A 353 -20.92 -4.17 3.92
CA ASP A 353 -22.36 -4.16 3.69
C ASP A 353 -23.04 -5.18 4.62
N GLU A 354 -24.12 -4.79 5.30
CA GLU A 354 -24.83 -5.65 6.27
C GLU A 354 -25.44 -6.92 5.64
N ARG A 355 -25.53 -6.97 4.31
CA ARG A 355 -26.06 -8.09 3.54
C ARG A 355 -25.03 -9.15 3.21
N ILE A 356 -23.75 -8.91 3.51
CA ILE A 356 -22.68 -9.90 3.32
C ILE A 356 -23.04 -11.17 4.06
N VAL A 357 -23.13 -12.28 3.32
CA VAL A 357 -23.28 -13.62 3.89
C VAL A 357 -21.91 -14.24 4.07
N ASP A 358 -21.09 -14.23 3.01
CA ASP A 358 -19.71 -14.68 3.00
C ASP A 358 -18.89 -13.80 2.05
N TRP A 359 -17.61 -13.56 2.37
CA TRP A 359 -16.67 -13.01 1.39
C TRP A 359 -16.43 -14.03 0.26
N ASP A 360 -15.96 -13.56 -0.90
CA ASP A 360 -15.69 -14.43 -2.04
C ASP A 360 -14.28 -14.27 -2.57
N THR A 361 -14.00 -13.20 -3.30
CA THR A 361 -12.68 -12.97 -3.90
C THR A 361 -12.23 -11.54 -3.67
N VAL A 362 -10.92 -11.36 -3.66
CA VAL A 362 -10.28 -10.06 -3.76
C VAL A 362 -9.57 -9.97 -5.09
N ARG A 363 -9.62 -8.79 -5.70
CA ARG A 363 -8.78 -8.47 -6.86
C ARG A 363 -8.11 -7.14 -6.59
N TRP A 364 -6.87 -7.01 -7.00
CA TRP A 364 -6.14 -5.75 -6.88
C TRP A 364 -5.25 -5.57 -8.10
N THR A 365 -4.82 -4.33 -8.34
CA THR A 365 -3.81 -4.03 -9.34
C THR A 365 -2.73 -3.16 -8.73
N ALA A 366 -1.51 -3.40 -9.16
CA ALA A 366 -0.33 -2.62 -8.82
C ALA A 366 0.47 -2.36 -10.08
N THR A 367 1.18 -1.24 -10.10
CA THR A 367 2.22 -0.97 -11.08
C THR A 367 3.55 -1.31 -10.42
N GLU A 368 4.14 -2.43 -10.81
CA GLU A 368 5.38 -2.91 -10.19
C GLU A 368 6.62 -2.14 -10.64
N ASP A 369 6.65 -1.63 -11.88
CA ASP A 369 7.83 -0.97 -12.46
C ASP A 369 9.13 -1.79 -12.36
N GLY A 370 9.02 -3.13 -12.42
CA GLY A 370 10.14 -4.05 -12.24
C GLY A 370 10.52 -4.32 -10.78
N GLU A 371 9.74 -3.81 -9.84
CA GLU A 371 9.89 -3.93 -8.40
C GLU A 371 8.79 -4.80 -7.78
N THR A 372 8.69 -4.85 -6.44
CA THR A 372 7.77 -5.76 -5.75
C THR A 372 6.65 -5.01 -5.04
N VAL A 373 5.42 -5.46 -5.27
CA VAL A 373 4.24 -5.07 -4.48
C VAL A 373 3.57 -6.33 -3.97
N THR A 374 3.44 -6.46 -2.65
CA THR A 374 2.73 -7.57 -2.00
C THR A 374 1.58 -7.02 -1.17
N VAL A 375 0.53 -7.82 -1.03
CA VAL A 375 -0.68 -7.43 -0.31
C VAL A 375 -1.01 -8.50 0.71
N ASP A 376 -1.15 -8.10 1.97
CA ASP A 376 -1.73 -8.95 3.01
C ASP A 376 -3.16 -8.48 3.31
N ILE A 377 -4.02 -9.42 3.72
CA ILE A 377 -5.34 -9.13 4.25
C ILE A 377 -5.29 -9.25 5.77
N GLU A 378 -5.78 -8.22 6.47
CA GLU A 378 -5.81 -8.14 7.93
C GLU A 378 -7.23 -7.96 8.48
N ASP A 379 -7.43 -8.36 9.74
CA ASP A 379 -8.61 -7.96 10.52
C ASP A 379 -8.53 -6.48 10.97
N GLU A 380 -9.57 -5.99 11.66
CA GLU A 380 -9.62 -4.62 12.17
C GLU A 380 -8.65 -4.34 13.32
N GLN A 381 -8.04 -5.38 13.91
CA GLN A 381 -7.06 -5.27 14.99
C GLN A 381 -5.60 -5.30 14.49
N GLY A 382 -5.37 -5.76 13.26
CA GLY A 382 -4.07 -5.80 12.59
C GLY A 382 -3.48 -7.20 12.53
N SER A 383 -4.28 -8.23 12.80
CA SER A 383 -3.84 -9.61 12.62
C SER A 383 -3.94 -9.98 11.14
N THR A 384 -2.85 -10.47 10.57
CA THR A 384 -2.83 -11.03 9.21
C THR A 384 -3.71 -12.27 9.11
N LEU A 385 -4.70 -12.24 8.22
CA LEU A 385 -5.61 -13.35 7.89
C LEU A 385 -5.08 -14.15 6.70
N ILE A 386 -4.59 -13.45 5.68
CA ILE A 386 -3.96 -14.03 4.48
C ILE A 386 -2.73 -13.19 4.18
N SER A 387 -1.59 -13.84 3.91
CA SER A 387 -0.37 -13.14 3.48
C SER A 387 -0.13 -13.35 2.00
N ASP A 388 0.40 -12.33 1.33
CA ASP A 388 0.72 -12.33 -0.10
C ASP A 388 -0.45 -12.81 -0.97
N VAL A 389 -1.63 -12.20 -0.76
CA VAL A 389 -2.85 -12.52 -1.50
C VAL A 389 -2.65 -12.15 -2.97
N GLN A 390 -2.85 -13.10 -3.87
CA GLN A 390 -2.75 -12.88 -5.30
C GLN A 390 -4.06 -12.27 -5.85
N PRO A 391 -4.02 -11.58 -6.99
CA PRO A 391 -5.24 -11.13 -7.65
C PRO A 391 -6.16 -12.32 -7.98
N ASP A 392 -7.45 -12.18 -7.67
CA ASP A 392 -8.51 -13.18 -7.86
C ASP A 392 -8.48 -14.39 -6.89
N ASP A 393 -7.70 -14.30 -5.81
CA ASP A 393 -7.70 -15.32 -4.75
C ASP A 393 -9.03 -15.40 -4.00
N ASP A 394 -9.39 -16.63 -3.60
CA ASP A 394 -10.50 -16.92 -2.71
C ASP A 394 -10.16 -16.54 -1.27
N ILE A 395 -10.97 -15.66 -0.68
CA ILE A 395 -10.80 -15.20 0.70
C ILE A 395 -11.87 -15.76 1.66
N SER A 396 -12.85 -16.50 1.12
CA SER A 396 -14.06 -16.92 1.83
C SER A 396 -13.81 -17.86 3.02
N THR A 397 -12.70 -18.60 3.02
CA THR A 397 -12.37 -19.54 4.10
C THR A 397 -11.56 -18.90 5.22
N ALA A 398 -10.80 -17.85 4.90
CA ALA A 398 -9.89 -17.19 5.83
C ALA A 398 -10.47 -15.90 6.44
N VAL A 399 -11.40 -15.25 5.73
CA VAL A 399 -12.03 -13.99 6.18
C VAL A 399 -13.48 -14.25 6.54
N ALA A 400 -13.80 -14.18 7.84
CA ALA A 400 -15.17 -14.32 8.32
C ALA A 400 -16.07 -13.19 7.78
N SER A 401 -17.35 -13.48 7.55
CA SER A 401 -18.31 -12.49 7.04
C SER A 401 -18.57 -11.31 7.98
N SER A 402 -18.31 -11.48 9.28
CA SER A 402 -18.39 -10.40 10.27
C SER A 402 -17.18 -9.47 10.27
N THR A 403 -16.11 -9.83 9.57
CA THR A 403 -14.85 -9.07 9.50
C THR A 403 -14.88 -8.15 8.30
N ASN A 404 -14.56 -6.87 8.51
CA ASN A 404 -14.27 -5.92 7.45
C ASN A 404 -12.76 -5.95 7.16
N PRO A 405 -12.31 -6.64 6.10
CA PRO A 405 -10.89 -6.82 5.84
C PRO A 405 -10.21 -5.48 5.51
N ARG A 406 -9.00 -5.32 6.03
CA ARG A 406 -8.06 -4.25 5.66
C ARG A 406 -6.94 -4.83 4.81
N PHE A 407 -6.29 -3.97 4.03
CA PHE A 407 -5.24 -4.37 3.09
C PHE A 407 -3.94 -3.71 3.51
N ARG A 408 -2.97 -4.52 3.95
CA ARG A 408 -1.61 -4.06 4.16
C ARG A 408 -0.85 -4.25 2.86
N VAL A 409 -0.52 -3.15 2.22
CA VAL A 409 0.30 -3.11 1.02
C VAL A 409 1.74 -2.95 1.46
N LYS A 410 2.65 -3.76 0.91
CA LYS A 410 4.09 -3.62 1.10
C LYS A 410 4.74 -3.42 -0.25
N LEU A 411 5.42 -2.29 -0.40
CA LEU A 411 6.16 -1.92 -1.59
C LEU A 411 7.65 -2.06 -1.28
N SER A 412 8.39 -2.66 -2.20
CA SER A 412 9.84 -2.61 -2.14
C SER A 412 10.43 -2.35 -3.51
N ARG A 413 11.50 -1.54 -3.57
CA ARG A 413 12.30 -1.29 -4.78
C ARG A 413 13.78 -1.48 -4.53
N SER A 414 14.47 -2.01 -5.53
CA SER A 414 15.93 -2.15 -5.58
C SER A 414 16.59 -1.09 -6.46
N ASN A 415 15.84 -0.54 -7.42
CA ASN A 415 16.26 0.59 -8.23
C ASN A 415 15.44 1.82 -7.82
N THR A 416 16.10 2.81 -7.23
CA THR A 416 15.47 4.04 -6.71
C THR A 416 14.84 4.92 -7.79
N ALA A 417 15.15 4.68 -9.08
CA ALA A 417 14.47 5.33 -10.20
C ALA A 417 13.09 4.74 -10.51
N ASN A 418 12.80 3.53 -10.03
CA ASN A 418 11.52 2.87 -10.24
C ASN A 418 10.49 3.31 -9.18
N ASN A 419 9.23 3.32 -9.57
CA ASN A 419 8.15 3.86 -8.74
C ASN A 419 7.01 2.85 -8.64
N PRO A 420 7.15 1.81 -7.81
CA PRO A 420 6.06 0.87 -7.60
C PRO A 420 4.87 1.57 -6.94
N THR A 421 3.66 1.24 -7.40
CA THR A 421 2.42 1.78 -6.87
C THR A 421 1.38 0.69 -6.67
N PHE A 422 0.53 0.88 -5.66
CA PHE A 422 -0.67 0.10 -5.48
C PHE A 422 -1.88 0.95 -5.84
N ASP A 423 -2.62 0.49 -6.86
CA ASP A 423 -3.51 1.34 -7.63
C ASP A 423 -4.98 1.11 -7.25
N TYR A 424 -5.34 -0.14 -6.96
CA TYR A 424 -6.74 -0.54 -6.96
C TYR A 424 -7.04 -1.76 -6.10
N VAL A 425 -8.19 -1.75 -5.42
CA VAL A 425 -8.78 -2.89 -4.72
C VAL A 425 -10.23 -3.10 -5.12
N TYR A 426 -10.56 -4.36 -5.34
CA TYR A 426 -11.90 -4.88 -5.59
C TYR A 426 -12.20 -5.99 -4.57
N ARG A 427 -13.36 -5.88 -3.92
CA ARG A 427 -13.89 -6.92 -3.01
C ARG A 427 -15.20 -7.46 -3.54
N ARG A 428 -15.36 -8.79 -3.55
CA ARG A 428 -16.62 -9.47 -3.87
C ARG A 428 -17.12 -10.30 -2.71
N TRP A 429 -18.44 -10.36 -2.55
CA TRP A 429 -19.10 -11.14 -1.50
C TRP A 429 -20.43 -11.72 -1.98
N THR A 430 -20.89 -12.75 -1.27
CA THR A 430 -22.21 -13.35 -1.46
C THR A 430 -23.27 -12.56 -0.71
N MET A 431 -24.45 -12.42 -1.31
CA MET A 431 -25.61 -11.78 -0.69
C MET A 431 -26.66 -12.82 -0.31
N ARG A 432 -27.63 -12.42 0.53
CA ARG A 432 -28.78 -13.28 0.85
C ARG A 432 -29.63 -13.49 -0.40
N PRO A 433 -30.16 -14.70 -0.63
CA PRO A 433 -31.11 -14.93 -1.72
C PRO A 433 -32.30 -13.97 -1.62
N GLY A 434 -32.53 -13.15 -2.66
CA GLY A 434 -33.62 -12.17 -2.71
C GLY A 434 -33.20 -10.70 -2.55
N ASP A 435 -31.95 -10.41 -2.18
CA ASP A 435 -31.44 -9.03 -2.16
C ASP A 435 -31.20 -8.50 -3.58
N THR A 436 -31.71 -7.30 -3.88
CA THR A 436 -31.71 -6.68 -5.23
C THR A 436 -30.57 -5.69 -5.46
N GLY A 437 -29.50 -5.76 -4.66
CA GLY A 437 -28.37 -4.83 -4.72
C GLY A 437 -28.61 -3.46 -4.06
N LEU A 438 -29.84 -3.06 -3.76
CA LEU A 438 -30.16 -1.83 -2.97
C LEU A 438 -30.06 -2.08 -1.46
N SER A 439 -29.24 -1.30 -0.75
CA SER A 439 -29.14 -1.39 0.71
C SER A 439 -30.45 -0.97 1.40
N ASN A 440 -30.75 -1.48 2.60
CA ASN A 440 -31.93 -1.03 3.38
C ASN A 440 -31.94 0.50 3.59
N LYS A 441 -30.75 1.11 3.67
CA LYS A 441 -30.55 2.55 3.80
C LYS A 441 -30.93 3.28 2.51
N GLU A 442 -30.53 2.78 1.34
CA GLU A 442 -30.96 3.32 0.04
C GLU A 442 -32.44 3.09 -0.21
N GLU A 443 -33.00 1.97 0.25
CA GLU A 443 -34.43 1.69 0.17
C GLU A 443 -35.24 2.61 1.11
N GLU A 444 -34.73 2.93 2.31
CA GLU A 444 -35.31 3.92 3.21
C GLU A 444 -35.19 5.35 2.66
N GLU A 445 -34.05 5.71 2.05
CA GLU A 445 -33.84 6.99 1.38
C GLU A 445 -34.75 7.14 0.15
N TRP A 446 -34.91 6.07 -0.65
CA TRP A 446 -35.86 6.02 -1.76
C TRP A 446 -37.30 6.08 -1.27
N LYS A 447 -37.66 5.33 -0.22
CA LYS A 447 -38.98 5.40 0.41
C LYS A 447 -39.24 6.80 0.95
N THR A 448 -38.26 7.47 1.57
CA THR A 448 -38.43 8.86 2.03
C THR A 448 -38.48 9.87 0.89
N MET A 449 -37.74 9.66 -0.21
CA MET A 449 -37.83 10.48 -1.42
C MET A 449 -39.17 10.31 -2.14
N ASP A 450 -39.67 9.08 -2.31
CA ASP A 450 -41.00 8.80 -2.89
C ASP A 450 -42.12 9.33 -1.98
N THR A 451 -41.97 9.19 -0.65
CA THR A 451 -42.91 9.78 0.31
C THR A 451 -42.90 11.31 0.26
N ARG A 452 -41.74 11.95 0.05
CA ARG A 452 -41.62 13.41 -0.20
C ARG A 452 -42.22 13.82 -1.54
N ALA A 453 -42.07 13.03 -2.60
CA ALA A 453 -42.68 13.28 -3.91
C ALA A 453 -44.21 13.18 -3.84
N ARG A 454 -44.74 12.16 -3.15
CA ARG A 454 -46.18 12.01 -2.86
C ARG A 454 -46.72 13.15 -1.99
N TYR A 455 -45.96 13.63 -1.00
CA TYR A 455 -46.33 14.79 -0.17
C TYR A 455 -46.35 16.11 -0.97
N ARG A 456 -45.47 16.30 -1.95
CA ARG A 456 -45.52 17.47 -2.86
C ARG A 456 -46.73 17.44 -3.78
N HIS A 457 -47.13 16.27 -4.29
CA HIS A 457 -48.33 16.13 -5.11
C HIS A 457 -49.64 16.27 -4.32
N THR A 458 -49.73 15.77 -3.07
CA THR A 458 -50.92 15.97 -2.22
C THR A 458 -51.04 17.40 -1.67
N ARG A 459 -49.93 18.13 -1.51
CA ARG A 459 -49.96 19.54 -1.07
C ARG A 459 -50.36 20.51 -2.19
N LEU A 460 -50.12 20.16 -3.46
CA LEU A 460 -50.62 20.91 -4.62
C LEU A 460 -52.10 20.61 -4.94
N ALA A 461 -52.61 19.42 -4.60
CA ALA A 461 -54.02 19.06 -4.79
C ALA A 461 -54.99 19.64 -3.74
N ARG A 462 -54.50 20.23 -2.64
CA ARG A 462 -55.34 20.86 -1.58
C ARG A 462 -55.38 22.39 -1.61
N ARG A 463 -54.95 23.03 -2.71
CA ARG A 463 -54.96 24.50 -2.87
C ARG A 463 -55.75 24.99 -4.10
N GLN A 464 -56.80 24.28 -4.48
CA GLN A 464 -57.86 24.75 -5.37
C GLN A 464 -59.24 24.38 -4.79
N ILE A 465 -59.69 25.16 -3.81
CA ILE A 465 -61.09 25.58 -3.62
C ILE A 465 -61.03 27.05 -3.20
#